data_AF-A0A1J3H7H3-F1
#
_entry.id   AF-A0A1J3H7H3-F1
#
_cell.length_a   1.000
_cell.length_b   1.000
_cell.length_c   1.000
_cell.angle_alpha   90.00
_cell.angle_beta   90.00
_cell.angle_gamma   90.00
#
_symmetry.space_group_name_H-M   'P 1'
#
loop_
_entity.id
_entity.type
_entity.pdbx_description
1 polymer ?
#
loop_
_entity_poly.entity_id
_entity_poly.type
_entity_poly.pdbx_seq_one_letter_code
_entity_poly.pdbx_strand_id
1 'polypeptide(L)'
;CSRSFGLGTRIPWDEQYLVESLSDSSLYMAYYTVAHFFHDGDMYRGSTSLLRPQQMNDQVWEYLFCDGQYPNSSDIPSDVLVKMKQEFDYWYP
;
A
#
# COMPACT_ATOMS: atom_id res chain seq x y z
N CYS A 1 8.34 -9.00 16.67
CA CYS A 1 7.34 -8.43 15.72
C CYS A 1 6.43 -7.37 16.34
N SER A 2 6.62 -6.91 17.59
CA SER A 2 5.95 -5.72 18.12
C SER A 2 6.84 -4.98 19.12
N ARG A 3 6.70 -3.65 19.23
CA ARG A 3 7.39 -2.80 20.20
C ARG A 3 6.44 -1.75 20.79
N SER A 4 6.73 -1.29 22.00
CA SER A 4 5.90 -0.30 22.73
C SER A 4 6.43 1.13 22.67
N PHE A 5 7.63 1.37 22.10
CA PHE A 5 8.24 2.70 22.02
C PHE A 5 9.06 2.86 20.72
N GLY A 6 9.04 4.06 20.13
CA GLY A 6 9.76 4.41 18.90
C GLY A 6 8.85 4.99 17.80
N LEU A 7 9.39 5.14 16.59
CA LEU A 7 8.63 5.50 15.38
C LEU A 7 8.18 4.23 14.65
N GLY A 8 7.13 4.28 13.85
CA GLY A 8 6.71 3.16 13.00
C GLY A 8 5.21 3.12 12.79
N THR A 9 4.74 2.04 12.19
CA THR A 9 3.31 1.81 11.93
C THR A 9 2.65 1.15 13.13
N ARG A 10 1.45 1.62 13.52
CA ARG A 10 0.65 0.99 14.58
C ARG A 10 -0.03 -0.28 14.07
N ILE A 11 -0.19 -1.27 14.95
CA ILE A 11 -0.97 -2.47 14.63
C ILE A 11 -2.46 -2.07 14.52
N PRO A 12 -3.16 -2.43 13.43
CA PRO A 12 -4.48 -1.89 13.15
C PRO A 12 -5.58 -2.32 14.13
N TRP A 13 -5.40 -3.44 14.84
CA TRP A 13 -6.32 -3.90 15.89
C TRP A 13 -5.84 -3.60 17.33
N ASP A 14 -4.63 -3.06 17.50
CA ASP A 14 -4.06 -2.74 18.81
C ASP A 14 -3.07 -1.57 18.70
N GLU A 15 -3.59 -0.35 18.82
CA GLU A 15 -2.83 0.89 18.65
C GLU A 15 -1.77 1.13 19.75
N GLN A 16 -1.77 0.34 20.83
CA GLN A 16 -0.75 0.41 21.87
C GLN A 16 0.62 -0.04 21.36
N TYR A 17 0.64 -0.92 20.34
CA TYR A 17 1.85 -1.52 19.82
C TYR A 17 2.19 -1.02 18.41
N LEU A 18 3.48 -0.88 18.17
CA LEU A 18 4.07 -0.57 16.88
C LEU A 18 4.66 -1.84 16.26
N VAL A 19 4.62 -1.91 14.94
CA VAL A 19 5.37 -2.92 14.19
C VAL A 19 6.87 -2.63 14.34
N GLU A 20 7.63 -3.70 14.57
CA GLU A 20 9.09 -3.63 14.68
C GLU A 20 9.76 -3.46 13.31
N SER A 21 10.88 -2.75 13.24
CA SER A 21 11.55 -2.39 11.98
C SER A 21 12.06 -3.55 11.12
N LEU A 22 12.30 -4.74 11.69
CA LEU A 22 12.63 -5.93 10.90
C LEU A 22 11.38 -6.66 10.39
N SER A 23 10.21 -6.34 10.95
CA SER A 23 8.93 -6.96 10.60
C SER A 23 8.18 -6.16 9.52
N ASP A 24 8.34 -4.84 9.46
CA ASP A 24 7.73 -4.01 8.40
C ASP A 24 8.57 -3.94 7.11
N SER A 25 9.76 -4.55 7.09
CA SER A 25 10.72 -4.50 5.98
C SER A 25 10.85 -5.81 5.19
N SER A 26 9.86 -6.70 5.25
CA SER A 26 9.91 -8.02 4.58
C SER A 26 9.34 -8.06 3.17
N LEU A 27 8.34 -7.22 2.85
CA LEU A 27 7.61 -7.24 1.56
C LEU A 27 7.47 -5.85 0.93
N TYR A 28 8.26 -4.87 1.38
CA TYR A 28 8.19 -3.49 0.89
C TYR A 28 8.61 -3.35 -0.59
N MET A 29 9.26 -4.36 -1.17
CA MET A 29 9.61 -4.39 -2.59
C MET A 29 8.35 -4.40 -3.47
N ALA A 30 7.29 -5.09 -3.05
CA ALA A 30 6.00 -5.08 -3.74
C ALA A 30 5.42 -3.66 -3.80
N TYR A 31 5.55 -2.91 -2.70
CA TYR A 31 5.11 -1.52 -2.63
C TYR A 31 5.83 -0.62 -3.65
N TYR A 32 7.11 -0.86 -3.95
CA TYR A 32 7.83 -0.06 -4.94
C TYR A 32 7.22 -0.09 -6.34
N THR A 33 6.62 -1.21 -6.73
CA THR A 33 5.97 -1.35 -8.05
C THR A 33 4.85 -0.34 -8.25
N VAL A 34 4.17 0.06 -7.16
CA VAL A 34 3.02 0.98 -7.18
C VAL A 34 3.30 2.32 -6.49
N ALA A 35 4.46 2.50 -5.87
CA ALA A 35 4.81 3.71 -5.11
C ALA A 35 4.68 5.00 -5.93
N HIS A 36 5.01 4.93 -7.23
CA HIS A 36 4.99 6.08 -8.13
C HIS A 36 3.57 6.64 -8.38
N PHE A 37 2.52 5.84 -8.18
CA PHE A 37 1.14 6.33 -8.24
C PHE A 37 0.76 7.22 -7.05
N PHE A 38 1.44 7.05 -5.91
CA PHE A 38 1.14 7.77 -4.66
C PHE A 38 2.03 8.99 -4.46
N HIS A 39 3.30 8.88 -4.86
CA HIS A 39 4.33 9.81 -4.41
C HIS A 39 4.80 10.79 -5.49
N ASP A 40 4.63 10.48 -6.79
CA ASP A 40 5.06 11.35 -7.91
C ASP A 40 6.47 11.99 -7.71
N GLY A 41 7.40 11.23 -7.12
CA GLY A 41 8.76 11.68 -6.83
C GLY A 41 8.97 12.43 -5.50
N ASP A 42 7.92 12.76 -4.73
CA ASP A 42 8.02 13.29 -3.37
C ASP A 42 7.70 12.21 -2.33
N MET A 43 8.68 11.90 -1.48
CA MET A 43 8.60 10.82 -0.50
C MET A 43 7.82 11.18 0.77
N TYR A 44 7.62 12.47 1.05
CA TYR A 44 7.08 12.94 2.34
C TYR A 44 5.85 13.84 2.20
N ARG A 45 5.68 14.51 1.06
CA ARG A 45 4.43 15.20 0.75
C ARG A 45 3.53 14.22 0.02
N GLY A 46 2.29 14.09 0.51
CA GLY A 46 1.20 13.56 -0.31
C GLY A 46 1.18 14.40 -1.58
N SER A 47 1.64 13.82 -2.68
CA SER A 47 1.82 14.53 -3.93
C SER A 47 0.48 14.99 -4.49
N THR A 48 0.50 15.62 -5.65
CA THR A 48 -0.68 15.77 -6.52
C THR A 48 -1.30 14.44 -6.98
N SER A 49 -1.00 13.33 -6.31
CA SER A 49 -1.57 12.02 -6.55
C SER A 49 -3.10 12.09 -6.48
N LEU A 50 -3.72 11.43 -7.45
CA LEU A 50 -5.15 11.24 -7.53
C LEU A 50 -5.66 10.28 -6.43
N LEU A 51 -4.76 9.57 -5.73
CA LEU A 51 -5.09 8.54 -4.74
C LEU A 51 -4.92 9.07 -3.32
N ARG A 52 -6.00 9.01 -2.54
CA ARG A 52 -5.95 9.29 -1.11
C ARG A 52 -5.57 8.01 -0.34
N PRO A 53 -4.73 8.10 0.71
CA PRO A 53 -4.36 6.93 1.51
C PRO A 53 -5.56 6.13 2.03
N GLN A 54 -6.67 6.80 2.36
CA GLN A 54 -7.90 6.16 2.88
C GLN A 54 -8.63 5.31 1.85
N GLN A 55 -8.34 5.46 0.55
CA GLN A 55 -8.94 4.65 -0.51
C GLN A 55 -8.27 3.27 -0.64
N MET A 56 -7.07 3.10 -0.08
CA MET A 56 -6.29 1.85 -0.13
C MET A 56 -6.69 0.92 1.02
N ASN A 57 -7.84 0.28 0.88
CA ASN A 57 -8.33 -0.74 1.83
C ASN A 57 -7.86 -2.15 1.48
N ASP A 58 -8.16 -3.12 2.34
CA ASP A 58 -7.75 -4.52 2.18
C ASP A 58 -8.19 -5.13 0.85
N GLN A 59 -9.40 -4.81 0.35
CA GLN A 59 -9.89 -5.34 -0.93
C GLN A 59 -9.08 -4.81 -2.11
N VAL A 60 -8.64 -3.55 -2.05
CA VAL A 60 -7.77 -2.98 -3.07
C VAL A 60 -6.40 -3.66 -3.05
N TRP A 61 -5.79 -3.85 -1.88
CA TRP A 61 -4.50 -4.54 -1.77
C TRP A 61 -4.58 -6.00 -2.22
N GLU A 62 -5.66 -6.70 -1.88
CA GLU A 62 -5.92 -8.08 -2.31
C GLU A 62 -6.03 -8.19 -3.84
N TYR A 63 -6.75 -7.26 -4.47
CA TYR A 63 -6.83 -7.19 -5.93
C TYR A 63 -5.45 -6.95 -6.59
N LEU A 64 -4.65 -6.07 -6.01
CA LEU A 64 -3.35 -5.69 -6.58
C LEU A 64 -2.31 -6.81 -6.47
N PHE A 65 -2.21 -7.46 -5.31
CA PHE A 65 -1.08 -8.35 -5.00
C PHE A 65 -1.43 -9.83 -4.87
N CYS A 66 -2.72 -10.18 -4.71
CA CYS A 66 -3.17 -11.55 -4.39
C CYS A 66 -4.18 -12.12 -5.40
N ASP A 67 -4.30 -11.52 -6.59
CA ASP A 67 -5.32 -11.90 -7.59
C ASP A 67 -6.76 -11.91 -7.03
N GLY A 68 -7.04 -11.00 -6.09
CA GLY A 68 -8.35 -10.80 -5.52
C GLY A 68 -9.41 -10.34 -6.52
N GLN A 69 -10.67 -10.35 -6.10
CA GLN A 69 -11.75 -9.81 -6.92
C GLN A 69 -11.62 -8.29 -7.10
N TYR A 70 -12.08 -7.80 -8.26
CA TYR A 70 -12.10 -6.36 -8.51
C TYR A 70 -12.93 -5.61 -7.45
N PRO A 71 -12.38 -4.56 -6.81
CA PRO A 71 -13.03 -3.89 -5.68
C PRO A 71 -14.13 -2.93 -6.19
N ASN A 72 -15.34 -3.46 -6.39
CA ASN A 72 -16.49 -2.71 -6.91
C ASN A 72 -16.91 -1.49 -6.05
N SER A 73 -16.57 -1.50 -4.75
CA SER A 73 -16.85 -0.40 -3.82
C SER A 73 -15.74 0.65 -3.77
N SER A 74 -14.68 0.50 -4.57
CA SER A 74 -13.58 1.47 -4.60
C SER A 74 -13.93 2.70 -5.41
N ASP A 75 -13.69 3.88 -4.84
CA ASP A 75 -13.78 5.17 -5.53
C ASP A 75 -12.54 5.47 -6.42
N ILE A 76 -11.61 4.51 -6.54
CA ILE A 76 -10.42 4.65 -7.37
C ILE A 76 -10.81 4.42 -8.85
N PRO A 77 -10.37 5.29 -9.78
CA PRO A 77 -10.57 5.07 -11.21
C PRO A 77 -10.09 3.69 -11.66
N SER A 78 -10.90 3.00 -12.47
CA SER A 78 -10.64 1.62 -12.87
C SER A 78 -9.37 1.44 -13.70
N ASP A 79 -9.06 2.44 -14.53
CA ASP A 79 -7.83 2.51 -15.31
C ASP A 79 -6.58 2.56 -14.42
N VAL A 80 -6.64 3.32 -13.31
CA VAL A 80 -5.56 3.39 -12.33
C VAL A 80 -5.37 2.04 -11.64
N LEU A 81 -6.45 1.39 -11.19
CA LEU A 81 -6.36 0.07 -10.54
C LEU A 81 -5.79 -1.01 -11.47
N VAL A 82 -6.25 -1.06 -12.72
CA VAL A 82 -5.74 -2.01 -13.71
C VAL A 82 -4.27 -1.77 -13.98
N LYS A 83 -3.85 -0.50 -14.12
CA LYS A 83 -2.46 -0.16 -14.35
C LYS A 83 -1.56 -0.50 -13.16
N MET A 84 -2.00 -0.24 -11.93
CA MET A 84 -1.27 -0.64 -10.72
C MET A 84 -1.05 -2.15 -10.65
N LYS A 85 -2.09 -2.94 -10.94
CA LYS A 85 -1.96 -4.40 -11.00
C LYS A 85 -0.97 -4.84 -12.09
N GLN A 86 -1.04 -4.24 -13.27
CA GLN A 86 -0.11 -4.52 -14.36
C GLN A 86 1.35 -4.20 -14.00
N GLU A 87 1.61 -3.10 -13.29
CA GLU A 87 2.96 -2.75 -12.83
C GLU A 87 3.48 -3.81 -11.85
N PHE A 88 2.67 -4.24 -10.88
CA PHE A 88 3.07 -5.31 -9.97
C PHE A 88 3.34 -6.64 -10.72
N ASP A 89 2.38 -7.09 -11.54
CA ASP A 89 2.47 -8.35 -12.28
C ASP A 89 3.65 -8.36 -13.28
N TYR A 90 4.09 -7.19 -13.74
CA TYR A 90 5.25 -7.05 -14.65
C TYR A 90 6.59 -7.04 -13.91
N TRP A 91 6.70 -6.34 -12.78
CA TRP A 91 7.98 -6.11 -12.09
C TRP A 91 8.32 -7.15 -11.01
N TYR A 92 7.33 -7.80 -10.40
CA TYR A 92 7.53 -8.78 -9.32
C TYR A 92 7.80 -10.19 -9.90
N PRO A 93 8.63 -11.02 -9.25
CA PRO A 93 8.38 -11.57 -7.91
C PRO A 93 9.07 -10.86 -6.74
#